data_AF-I2MXH4-F1
#
_entry.id   AF-I2MXH4-F1
#
_cell.length_a   1.000
_cell.length_b   1.000
_cell.length_c   1.000
_cell.angle_alpha   90.00
_cell.angle_beta   90.00
_cell.angle_gamma   90.00
#
_symmetry.space_group_name_H-M   'P 1'
#
loop_
_entity.id
_entity.type
_entity.pdbx_description
1 polymer ?
#
loop_
_entity_poly.entity_id
_entity_poly.type
_entity_poly.pdbx_seq_one_letter_code
_entity_poly.pdbx_strand_id
1 'polypeptide(L)'
;MKDAPDAAVWPTVDRLCAWLDAAAERPAEQELLLRVLKLSEEVGETAQAVIGASGQNPRKGYSHTWRDVESELCDVVLTAMVALRTLTPDAESVFTEHVRKVARRSLGPAPGTAPRTAPDPGPATAG
;
A
#
# COMPACT_ATOMS: atom_id res chain seq x y z
N MET A 1 -20.41 7.85 -22.81
CA MET A 1 -20.19 6.72 -21.86
C MET A 1 -19.12 7.17 -20.89
N LYS A 2 -19.50 8.09 -19.99
CA LYS A 2 -19.62 7.91 -18.54
C LYS A 2 -18.23 7.86 -17.89
N ASP A 3 -17.75 9.04 -17.52
CA ASP A 3 -16.80 9.21 -16.43
C ASP A 3 -17.44 8.54 -15.21
N ALA A 4 -17.05 7.30 -14.93
CA ALA A 4 -17.26 6.75 -13.61
C ALA A 4 -16.43 7.66 -12.67
N PRO A 5 -16.99 8.19 -11.58
CA PRO A 5 -16.19 8.95 -10.64
C PRO A 5 -14.99 8.07 -10.26
N ASP A 6 -13.77 8.62 -10.36
CA ASP A 6 -12.55 7.95 -9.91
C ASP A 6 -12.88 7.26 -8.58
N ALA A 7 -12.95 5.94 -8.62
CA ALA A 7 -13.45 5.19 -7.50
C ALA A 7 -12.34 5.23 -6.45
N ALA A 8 -12.43 6.20 -5.53
CA ALA A 8 -11.47 6.36 -4.45
C ALA A 8 -11.15 4.98 -3.84
N VAL A 9 -9.86 4.72 -3.64
CA VAL A 9 -9.34 3.36 -3.40
C VAL A 9 -10.05 2.71 -2.21
N TRP A 10 -10.18 3.44 -1.09
CA TRP A 10 -10.81 2.91 0.12
C TRP A 10 -12.30 2.60 -0.02
N PRO A 11 -13.15 3.48 -0.58
CA PRO A 11 -14.53 3.12 -0.93
C PRO A 11 -14.65 1.90 -1.86
N THR A 12 -13.67 1.67 -2.74
CA THR A 12 -13.63 0.45 -3.56
C THR A 12 -13.28 -0.78 -2.74
N VAL A 13 -12.27 -0.68 -1.86
CA VAL A 13 -11.90 -1.75 -0.93
C VAL A 13 -13.06 -2.10 0.00
N ASP A 14 -13.80 -1.13 0.51
CA ASP A 14 -15.00 -1.35 1.33
C ASP A 14 -16.05 -2.19 0.59
N ARG A 15 -16.30 -1.88 -0.69
CA ARG A 15 -17.24 -2.67 -1.52
C ARG A 15 -16.73 -4.09 -1.77
N LEU A 16 -15.42 -4.26 -1.97
CA LEU A 16 -14.82 -5.58 -2.14
C LEU A 16 -14.92 -6.42 -0.85
N CYS A 17 -14.64 -5.82 0.31
CA CYS A 17 -14.84 -6.47 1.60
C CYS A 17 -16.30 -6.87 1.80
N ALA A 18 -17.25 -5.98 1.55
CA ALA A 18 -18.68 -6.29 1.67
C ALA A 18 -19.12 -7.42 0.74
N TRP A 19 -18.58 -7.47 -0.48
CA TRP A 19 -18.84 -8.56 -1.43
C TRP A 19 -18.26 -9.90 -0.94
N LEU A 20 -17.03 -9.91 -0.41
CA LEU A 20 -16.42 -11.10 0.18
C LEU A 20 -17.16 -11.58 1.43
N ASP A 21 -17.57 -10.66 2.30
CA ASP A 21 -18.32 -10.97 3.51
C ASP A 21 -19.69 -11.57 3.19
N ALA A 22 -20.34 -11.12 2.11
CA ALA A 22 -21.60 -11.71 1.63
C ALA A 22 -21.44 -13.14 1.10
N ALA A 23 -20.24 -13.52 0.67
CA ALA A 23 -19.90 -14.86 0.17
C ALA A 23 -19.23 -15.75 1.25
N ALA A 24 -19.02 -15.23 2.47
CA ALA A 24 -18.31 -15.95 3.52
C ALA A 24 -19.16 -17.10 4.08
N GLU A 25 -18.57 -18.30 4.10
CA GLU A 25 -19.19 -19.51 4.68
C GLU A 25 -18.60 -19.87 6.05
N ARG A 26 -17.55 -19.16 6.48
CA ARG A 26 -16.78 -19.46 7.69
C ARG A 26 -16.91 -18.35 8.74
N PRO A 27 -16.59 -18.62 10.02
CA PRO A 27 -16.51 -17.59 11.04
C PRO A 27 -15.52 -16.48 10.68
N ALA A 28 -15.82 -15.25 11.13
CA ALA A 28 -15.05 -14.05 10.80
C ALA A 28 -13.53 -14.16 11.11
N GLU A 29 -13.17 -14.81 12.21
CA GLU A 29 -11.75 -15.03 12.55
C GLU A 29 -11.04 -15.91 11.52
N GLN A 30 -11.71 -16.94 10.99
CA GLN A 30 -11.14 -17.80 9.96
C GLN A 30 -11.05 -17.07 8.61
N GLU A 31 -12.07 -16.29 8.25
CA GLU A 31 -12.05 -15.48 7.03
C GLU A 31 -10.91 -14.45 7.05
N LEU A 32 -10.66 -13.82 8.21
CA LEU A 32 -9.50 -12.96 8.40
C LEU A 32 -8.19 -13.71 8.17
N LEU A 33 -8.01 -14.90 8.78
CA LEU A 33 -6.81 -15.70 8.59
C LEU A 33 -6.60 -16.10 7.12
N LEU A 34 -7.67 -16.46 6.41
CA LEU A 34 -7.60 -16.79 4.98
C LEU A 34 -7.22 -15.59 4.13
N ARG A 35 -7.76 -14.40 4.40
CA ARG A 35 -7.39 -13.16 3.71
C ARG A 35 -5.93 -12.78 3.95
N VAL A 36 -5.40 -13.04 5.16
CA VAL A 36 -3.97 -12.86 5.45
C VAL A 36 -3.12 -13.90 4.71
N LEU A 37 -3.55 -15.16 4.67
CA LEU A 37 -2.82 -16.22 3.97
C LEU A 37 -2.74 -15.99 2.45
N LYS A 38 -3.78 -15.39 1.85
CA LYS A 38 -3.80 -15.01 0.43
C LYS A 38 -2.58 -14.16 0.02
N LEU A 39 -2.04 -13.34 0.93
CA LEU A 39 -0.80 -12.58 0.68
C LEU A 39 0.37 -13.46 0.23
N SER A 40 0.48 -14.68 0.76
CA SER A 40 1.57 -15.59 0.39
C SER A 40 1.43 -16.08 -1.06
N GLU A 41 0.20 -16.21 -1.53
CA GLU A 41 -0.11 -16.57 -2.92
C GLU A 41 0.28 -15.42 -3.86
N GLU A 42 -0.19 -14.20 -3.59
CA GLU A 42 0.11 -13.01 -4.41
C GLU A 42 1.62 -12.69 -4.47
N VAL A 43 2.33 -12.87 -3.35
CA VAL A 43 3.80 -12.72 -3.30
C VAL A 43 4.48 -13.80 -4.14
N GLY A 44 3.94 -15.02 -4.16
CA GLY A 44 4.41 -16.11 -5.00
C GLY A 44 4.21 -15.82 -6.49
N GLU A 45 3.05 -15.28 -6.87
CA GLU A 45 2.73 -14.87 -8.25
C GLU A 45 3.63 -13.71 -8.70
N THR A 46 3.83 -12.71 -7.83
CA THR A 46 4.81 -11.63 -8.05
C THR A 46 6.22 -12.20 -8.30
N ALA A 47 6.67 -13.15 -7.49
CA ALA A 47 7.98 -13.77 -7.66
C ALA A 47 8.06 -14.55 -8.99
N GLN A 48 7.00 -15.26 -9.38
CA GLN A 48 6.90 -15.95 -10.65
C GLN A 48 6.98 -14.98 -11.83
N ALA A 49 6.27 -13.85 -11.76
CA ALA A 49 6.30 -12.81 -12.78
C ALA A 49 7.70 -12.20 -12.92
N VAL A 50 8.39 -11.93 -11.81
CA VAL A 50 9.79 -11.42 -11.84
C VAL A 50 10.74 -12.43 -12.49
N ILE A 51 10.66 -13.71 -12.12
CA ILE A 51 11.49 -14.77 -12.74
C ILE A 51 11.19 -14.86 -14.24
N GLY A 52 9.92 -14.75 -14.63
CA GLY A 52 9.49 -14.74 -16.02
C GLY A 52 9.97 -13.52 -16.80
N ALA A 53 9.92 -12.32 -16.20
CA ALA A 53 10.31 -11.06 -16.82
C ALA A 53 11.82 -10.86 -16.90
N SER A 54 12.57 -11.50 -16.01
CA SER A 54 14.05 -11.47 -16.01
C SER A 54 14.68 -12.56 -16.88
N GLY A 55 13.89 -13.47 -17.44
CA GLY A 55 14.37 -14.58 -18.26
C GLY A 55 15.22 -15.60 -17.50
N GLN A 56 15.16 -15.60 -16.16
CA GLN A 56 16.01 -16.41 -15.29
C GLN A 56 15.74 -17.91 -15.39
N ASN A 57 14.62 -18.33 -16.00
CA ASN A 57 14.33 -19.74 -16.24
C ASN A 57 14.95 -20.21 -17.57
N PRO A 58 16.06 -21.00 -17.55
CA PRO A 58 16.76 -21.38 -18.77
C PRO A 58 15.93 -22.28 -19.70
N ARG A 59 14.87 -22.92 -19.18
CA ARG A 59 13.95 -23.77 -19.95
C ARG A 59 12.81 -23.00 -20.61
N LYS A 60 12.48 -21.80 -20.13
CA LYS A 60 11.31 -21.03 -20.60
C LYS A 60 11.66 -19.65 -21.17
N GLY A 61 12.87 -19.13 -20.94
CA GLY A 61 13.24 -17.79 -21.36
C GLY A 61 12.32 -16.73 -20.73
N TYR A 62 12.01 -15.67 -21.48
CA TYR A 62 11.06 -14.64 -21.06
C TYR A 62 9.62 -15.15 -21.18
N SER A 63 8.97 -15.39 -20.05
CA SER A 63 7.57 -15.84 -20.00
C SER A 63 6.59 -14.75 -19.55
N HIS A 64 7.10 -13.68 -18.95
CA HIS A 64 6.33 -12.53 -18.46
C HIS A 64 7.04 -11.24 -18.88
N THR A 65 6.35 -10.13 -18.68
CA THR A 65 6.83 -8.77 -18.86
C THR A 65 6.91 -8.06 -17.51
N TRP A 66 7.61 -6.94 -17.45
CA TRP A 66 7.61 -6.09 -16.25
C TRP A 66 6.23 -5.49 -15.94
N ARG A 67 5.34 -5.39 -16.94
CA ARG A 67 3.94 -4.99 -16.72
C ARG A 67 3.14 -6.06 -15.97
N ASP A 68 3.48 -7.33 -16.17
CA ASP A 68 2.88 -8.40 -15.38
C ASP A 68 3.32 -8.27 -13.92
N VAL A 69 4.61 -7.98 -13.67
CA VAL A 69 5.12 -7.69 -12.31
C VAL A 69 4.39 -6.51 -11.66
N GLU A 70 4.15 -5.43 -12.40
CA GLU A 70 3.35 -4.29 -11.89
C GLU A 70 1.94 -4.71 -11.48
N SER A 71 1.32 -5.61 -12.25
CA SER A 71 -0.03 -6.11 -11.98
C SER A 71 -0.04 -6.97 -10.71
N GLU A 72 0.89 -7.91 -10.59
CA GLU A 72 1.01 -8.76 -9.39
C GLU A 72 1.31 -7.94 -8.12
N LEU A 73 2.12 -6.88 -8.23
CA LEU A 73 2.34 -5.96 -7.11
C LEU A 73 1.07 -5.22 -6.70
N CYS A 74 0.21 -4.84 -7.66
CA CYS A 74 -1.10 -4.28 -7.36
C CYS A 74 -1.99 -5.30 -6.63
N ASP A 75 -1.95 -6.57 -7.00
CA ASP A 75 -2.73 -7.63 -6.35
C ASP A 75 -2.26 -7.89 -4.91
N VAL A 76 -0.94 -7.88 -4.65
CA VAL A 76 -0.38 -7.89 -3.29
C VAL A 76 -0.89 -6.71 -2.46
N VAL A 77 -0.83 -5.49 -3.01
CA VAL A 77 -1.28 -4.27 -2.32
C VAL A 77 -2.78 -4.35 -2.03
N LEU A 78 -3.61 -4.71 -3.01
CA LEU A 78 -5.05 -4.81 -2.85
C LEU A 78 -5.42 -5.88 -1.81
N THR A 79 -4.79 -7.05 -1.86
CA THR A 79 -4.98 -8.13 -0.90
C THR A 79 -4.61 -7.69 0.52
N ALA A 80 -3.52 -6.93 0.68
CA ALA A 80 -3.13 -6.37 1.97
C ALA A 80 -4.15 -5.34 2.49
N MET A 81 -4.69 -4.49 1.61
CA MET A 81 -5.72 -3.53 1.98
C MET A 81 -7.02 -4.22 2.41
N VAL A 82 -7.45 -5.27 1.71
CA VAL A 82 -8.62 -6.08 2.07
C VAL A 82 -8.41 -6.79 3.40
N ALA A 83 -7.24 -7.39 3.63
CA ALA A 83 -6.91 -8.02 4.91
C ALA A 83 -6.92 -7.00 6.06
N LEU A 84 -6.31 -5.82 5.87
CA LEU A 84 -6.32 -4.75 6.88
C LEU A 84 -7.74 -4.26 7.16
N ARG A 85 -8.56 -4.08 6.12
CA ARG A 85 -9.96 -3.66 6.27
C ARG A 85 -10.84 -4.70 6.94
N THR A 86 -10.51 -5.98 6.78
CA THR A 86 -11.17 -7.07 7.52
C THR A 86 -10.78 -7.04 8.99
N LEU A 87 -9.52 -6.75 9.29
CA LEU A 87 -9.00 -6.68 10.66
C LEU A 87 -9.54 -5.48 11.44
N THR A 88 -9.74 -4.34 10.77
CA THR A 88 -10.21 -3.10 11.40
C THR A 88 -11.07 -2.25 10.46
N PRO A 89 -12.19 -1.67 10.95
CA PRO A 89 -12.97 -0.71 10.18
C PRO A 89 -12.20 0.59 9.89
N ASP A 90 -11.19 0.93 10.69
CA ASP A 90 -10.41 2.17 10.56
C ASP A 90 -9.20 2.03 9.63
N ALA A 91 -9.21 1.04 8.74
CA ALA A 91 -8.05 0.67 7.91
C ALA A 91 -7.44 1.83 7.13
N GLU A 92 -8.25 2.73 6.58
CA GLU A 92 -7.78 3.93 5.87
C GLU A 92 -6.95 4.83 6.78
N SER A 93 -7.44 5.12 7.98
CA SER A 93 -6.75 5.95 8.96
C SER A 93 -5.46 5.30 9.45
N VAL A 94 -5.53 3.99 9.76
CA VAL A 94 -4.39 3.19 10.22
C VAL A 94 -3.28 3.17 9.17
N PHE A 95 -3.62 2.88 7.92
CA PHE A 95 -2.65 2.86 6.82
C PHE A 95 -2.04 4.24 6.58
N THR A 96 -2.88 5.28 6.52
CA THR A 96 -2.43 6.66 6.28
C THR A 96 -1.48 7.13 7.38
N GLU A 97 -1.80 6.88 8.66
CA GLU A 97 -0.91 7.24 9.75
C GLU A 97 0.38 6.42 9.75
N HIS A 98 0.32 5.13 9.39
CA HIS A 98 1.51 4.30 9.24
C HIS A 98 2.45 4.86 8.16
N VAL A 99 1.92 5.21 6.99
CA VAL A 99 2.68 5.84 5.89
C VAL A 99 3.30 7.16 6.36
N ARG A 100 2.53 8.03 7.02
CA ARG A 100 3.05 9.30 7.57
C ARG A 100 4.17 9.07 8.57
N LYS A 101 4.05 8.09 9.47
CA LYS A 101 5.08 7.74 10.44
C LYS A 101 6.36 7.27 9.77
N VAL A 102 6.26 6.39 8.77
CA VAL A 102 7.41 5.92 7.99
C VAL A 102 8.05 7.09 7.22
N ALA A 103 7.25 7.92 6.57
CA ALA A 103 7.75 9.09 5.84
C ALA A 103 8.51 10.07 6.74
N ARG A 104 7.96 10.43 7.92
CA ARG A 104 8.65 11.30 8.90
C ARG A 104 9.99 10.71 9.34
N ARG A 105 10.04 9.40 9.56
CA ARG A 105 11.27 8.69 9.97
C ARG A 105 12.32 8.64 8.87
N SER A 106 11.90 8.40 7.63
CA SER A 106 12.81 8.11 6.52
C SER A 106 13.20 9.33 5.69
N LEU A 107 12.32 10.32 5.55
CA LEU A 107 12.52 11.50 4.71
C LEU A 107 12.81 12.78 5.51
N GLY A 108 12.72 12.72 6.85
CA GLY A 108 12.85 13.88 7.73
C GLY A 108 11.59 14.78 7.74
N PRO A 109 11.62 15.91 8.48
CA PRO A 109 10.56 16.92 8.40
C PRO A 109 10.53 17.53 7.00
N ALA A 110 9.34 17.83 6.47
CA ALA A 110 9.22 18.57 5.22
C ALA A 110 10.03 19.89 5.31
N PRO A 111 10.81 20.27 4.29
CA PRO A 111 11.53 21.54 4.30
C PRO A 111 10.51 22.69 4.43
N GLY A 112 10.46 23.32 5.61
CA GLY A 112 9.56 24.45 5.89
C GLY A 112 8.96 24.52 7.30
N THR A 113 9.07 23.48 8.13
CA THR A 113 8.60 23.50 9.53
C THR A 113 9.70 23.75 10.57
N ALA A 114 10.90 24.11 10.15
CA ALA A 114 11.89 24.66 11.07
C ALA A 114 11.34 25.97 11.66
N PRO A 115 11.35 26.17 13.00
CA PRO A 115 11.05 27.46 13.58
C PRO A 115 11.96 28.49 12.91
N ARG A 116 11.37 29.54 12.33
CA ARG A 116 12.13 30.68 11.83
C ARG A 116 12.78 31.32 13.04
N THR A 117 14.04 30.99 13.31
CA THR A 117 14.85 31.68 14.29
C THR A 117 14.88 33.15 13.87
N ALA A 118 14.41 34.03 14.74
CA ALA A 118 14.48 35.46 14.50
C ALA A 118 15.96 35.84 14.30
N PRO A 119 16.27 36.75 13.37
CA PRO A 119 17.64 37.21 13.19
C PRO A 119 18.14 37.86 14.48
N ASP A 120 19.36 37.51 14.86
CA ASP A 120 20.10 38.04 16.01
C ASP A 120 20.18 39.58 15.89
N PRO A 121 19.75 40.37 16.89
CA PRO A 121 19.92 41.81 16.83
C PRO A 121 21.42 42.11 16.92
N GLY A 122 22.01 42.48 15.78
CA GLY A 122 23.42 42.83 15.67
C GLY A 122 23.86 43.87 16.71
N PRO A 123 25.16 43.90 17.06
CA PRO A 123 25.64 44.67 18.19
C PRO A 123 25.43 46.17 17.97
N ALA A 124 24.82 46.81 18.97
CA ALA A 124 24.73 48.26 19.06
C ALA A 124 26.14 48.84 19.10
N THR A 125 26.52 49.56 18.04
CA THR A 125 27.74 50.37 18.03
C THR A 125 27.49 51.61 18.87
N ALA A 126 28.25 51.74 19.95
CA ALA A 126 28.31 52.94 20.78
C ALA A 126 29.77 53.40 20.83
N GLY A 127 30.00 54.68 20.51
CA GLY A 127 31.22 55.43 20.81
C GLY A 127 32.24 55.48 19.68
#